data_AF-E1F7P9-F1
#
_entry.id   AF-E1F7P9-F1
#
_cell.length_a   1.000
_cell.length_b   1.000
_cell.length_c   1.000
_cell.angle_alpha   90.00
_cell.angle_beta   90.00
_cell.angle_gamma   90.00
#
_symmetry.space_group_name_H-M   'P 1'
#
loop_
_entity.id
_entity.type
_entity.pdbx_description
1 polymer ?
#
loop_
_entity_poly.entity_id
_entity_poly.type
_entity_poly.pdbx_seq_one_letter_code
_entity_poly.pdbx_strand_id
1 'polypeptide(L)'
;MDAVGSQKEAVEAKHIVLAGGCFWGLQALMDSFKGIGTTVVGYANASMNACGTKSSSGVESQTVSFLKRANIPAYELSYQAVCSGATNAAEAVAIEYDERVITLESILDIFFAVVDPTSKNSQGNDVGTQYRSGIYYLPCEKDDLSIINTKVQELQLSYKKPIVTEVAELKNYSVAEEMHQKYLASRPNGYCHIDVSAARERFAHLL
;
A
#
# COMPACT_ATOMS: atom_id res chain seq x y z
N MET A 1 31.87 -26.55 -29.13
CA MET A 1 30.40 -26.56 -29.01
C MET A 1 30.12 -26.14 -27.59
N ASP A 2 30.24 -24.85 -27.33
CA ASP A 2 30.19 -24.32 -25.97
C ASP A 2 28.79 -23.76 -25.75
N ALA A 3 28.08 -24.37 -24.80
CA ALA A 3 26.74 -24.00 -24.41
C ALA A 3 26.77 -22.63 -23.74
N VAL A 4 26.29 -21.60 -24.44
CA VAL A 4 25.94 -20.32 -23.84
C VAL A 4 24.68 -20.56 -23.01
N GLY A 5 24.88 -20.81 -21.72
CA GLY A 5 23.80 -20.79 -20.73
C GLY A 5 23.20 -19.39 -20.69
N SER A 6 21.94 -19.27 -21.13
CA SER A 6 21.16 -18.05 -21.02
C SER A 6 20.98 -17.71 -19.55
N GLN A 7 21.71 -16.69 -19.07
CA GLN A 7 21.40 -16.06 -17.81
C GLN A 7 20.08 -15.32 -17.99
N LYS A 8 19.01 -15.84 -17.39
CA LYS A 8 17.77 -15.09 -17.22
C LYS A 8 18.09 -13.94 -16.26
N GLU A 9 18.12 -12.70 -16.75
CA GLU A 9 18.14 -11.52 -15.87
C GLU A 9 16.97 -11.65 -14.88
N ALA A 10 17.31 -11.65 -13.58
CA ALA A 10 16.31 -11.55 -12.54
C ALA A 10 15.68 -10.16 -12.65
N VAL A 11 14.39 -10.10 -12.92
CA VAL A 11 13.70 -8.82 -13.00
C VAL A 11 13.57 -8.24 -11.61
N GLU A 12 14.04 -7.00 -11.48
CA GLU A 12 13.91 -6.24 -10.25
C GLU A 12 12.43 -5.92 -10.03
N ALA A 13 11.86 -6.45 -8.96
CA ALA A 13 10.51 -6.11 -8.57
C ALA A 13 10.44 -4.64 -8.14
N LYS A 14 9.34 -3.98 -8.49
CA LYS A 14 9.02 -2.61 -8.07
C LYS A 14 8.14 -2.63 -6.84
N HIS A 15 8.10 -1.51 -6.11
CA HIS A 15 7.34 -1.42 -4.87
C HIS A 15 6.52 -0.14 -4.77
N ILE A 16 5.43 -0.19 -4.01
CA ILE A 16 4.65 0.98 -3.65
C ILE A 16 3.93 0.73 -2.33
N VAL A 17 3.65 1.77 -1.55
CA VAL A 17 2.82 1.66 -0.34
C VAL A 17 1.58 2.53 -0.49
N LEU A 18 0.40 1.93 -0.32
CA LEU A 18 -0.90 2.58 -0.51
C LEU A 18 -1.73 2.55 0.77
N ALA A 19 -2.26 3.70 1.18
CA ALA A 19 -3.20 3.86 2.28
C ALA A 19 -4.56 4.29 1.74
N GLY A 20 -5.65 3.64 2.15
CA GLY A 20 -6.95 3.81 1.49
C GLY A 20 -8.15 3.44 2.36
N GLY A 21 -8.06 3.67 3.67
CA GLY A 21 -9.04 3.17 4.64
C GLY A 21 -8.60 1.84 5.25
N CYS A 22 -9.56 0.99 5.64
CA CYS A 22 -9.24 -0.33 6.19
C CYS A 22 -8.36 -1.13 5.21
N PHE A 23 -7.17 -1.52 5.67
CA PHE A 23 -6.19 -2.20 4.83
C PHE A 23 -6.60 -3.63 4.40
N TRP A 24 -7.64 -4.22 5.01
CA TRP A 24 -8.07 -5.60 4.73
C TRP A 24 -8.68 -5.70 3.33
N GLY A 25 -9.58 -4.76 3.02
CA GLY A 25 -10.20 -4.67 1.69
C GLY A 25 -9.18 -4.34 0.62
N LEU A 26 -8.29 -3.39 0.91
CA LEU A 26 -7.27 -2.96 -0.04
C LEU A 26 -6.26 -4.09 -0.33
N GLN A 27 -5.81 -4.83 0.68
CA GLN A 27 -4.93 -5.98 0.48
C GLN A 27 -5.60 -7.06 -0.36
N ALA A 28 -6.84 -7.44 -0.03
CA ALA A 28 -7.58 -8.46 -0.77
C ALA A 28 -7.84 -8.08 -2.23
N LEU A 29 -8.09 -6.79 -2.49
CA LEU A 29 -8.23 -6.28 -3.84
C LEU A 29 -6.91 -6.40 -4.61
N MET A 30 -5.81 -5.90 -4.05
CA MET A 30 -4.51 -5.91 -4.73
C MET A 30 -4.02 -7.33 -5.01
N ASP A 31 -4.19 -8.25 -4.05
CA ASP A 31 -3.86 -9.68 -4.21
C ASP A 31 -4.57 -10.39 -5.37
N SER A 32 -5.60 -9.76 -5.94
CA SER A 32 -6.41 -10.35 -6.99
C SER A 32 -5.84 -10.19 -8.40
N PHE A 33 -4.85 -9.32 -8.61
CA PHE A 33 -4.38 -8.93 -9.94
C PHE A 33 -3.05 -9.61 -10.32
N LYS A 34 -2.92 -10.00 -11.60
CA LYS A 34 -1.66 -10.52 -12.12
C LYS A 34 -0.57 -9.46 -12.06
N GLY A 35 0.65 -9.90 -11.77
CA GLY A 35 1.79 -9.00 -11.62
C GLY A 35 1.93 -8.41 -10.23
N ILE A 36 0.87 -8.43 -9.40
CA ILE A 36 1.02 -8.19 -7.96
C ILE A 36 1.67 -9.42 -7.33
N GLY A 37 2.81 -9.19 -6.68
CA GLY A 37 3.57 -10.19 -5.96
C GLY A 37 3.19 -10.20 -4.48
N THR A 38 4.18 -9.95 -3.63
CA THR A 38 3.99 -9.92 -2.18
C THR A 38 3.23 -8.66 -1.75
N THR A 39 2.19 -8.82 -0.91
CA THR A 39 1.54 -7.69 -0.23
C THR A 39 1.53 -7.89 1.27
N VAL A 40 1.79 -6.82 2.01
CA VAL A 40 1.85 -6.81 3.49
C VAL A 40 1.07 -5.63 4.01
N VAL A 41 0.22 -5.85 5.02
CA VAL A 41 -0.47 -4.75 5.71
C VAL A 41 0.31 -4.26 6.91
N GLY A 42 0.14 -2.99 7.24
CA GLY A 42 0.93 -2.33 8.27
C GLY A 42 0.59 -0.87 8.43
N TYR A 43 1.46 -0.19 9.17
CA TYR A 43 1.29 1.18 9.62
C TYR A 43 2.39 2.05 9.02
N ALA A 44 2.02 2.92 8.08
CA ALA A 44 2.94 3.79 7.36
C ALA A 44 3.00 5.18 8.01
N ASN A 45 4.18 5.81 7.93
CA ASN A 45 4.40 7.22 8.24
C ASN A 45 3.88 7.67 9.62
N ALA A 46 4.10 6.84 10.65
CA ALA A 46 3.84 7.20 12.04
C ALA A 46 4.70 8.38 12.48
N SER A 47 4.17 9.19 13.40
CA SER A 47 4.90 10.29 14.03
C SER A 47 5.98 9.76 14.96
N MET A 48 7.23 10.20 14.75
CA MET A 48 8.37 9.75 15.56
C MET A 48 8.23 10.03 17.06
N ASN A 49 7.47 11.06 17.45
CA ASN A 49 7.23 11.40 18.85
C ASN A 49 6.27 10.41 19.55
N ALA A 50 5.54 9.63 18.78
CA ALA A 50 4.58 8.64 19.26
C ALA A 50 5.03 7.19 19.00
N CYS A 51 6.15 7.00 18.28
CA CYS A 51 6.76 5.70 18.08
C CYS A 51 7.54 5.28 19.33
N GLY A 52 7.37 4.02 19.73
CA GLY A 52 8.16 3.38 20.77
C GLY A 52 9.60 3.10 20.33
N THR A 53 10.23 2.12 20.99
CA THR A 53 11.57 1.65 20.63
C THR A 53 11.63 1.21 19.16
N LYS A 54 12.75 1.46 18.47
CA LYS A 54 13.00 0.89 17.14
C LYS A 54 12.82 -0.63 17.25
N SER A 55 11.98 -1.18 16.41
CA SER A 55 11.72 -2.62 16.46
C SER A 55 12.93 -3.35 15.92
N SER A 56 13.54 -4.22 16.74
CA SER A 56 14.58 -5.15 16.29
C SER A 56 13.99 -6.34 15.52
N SER A 57 12.68 -6.60 15.68
CA SER A 57 11.96 -7.77 15.15
C SER A 57 11.00 -7.44 13.99
N GLY A 58 10.59 -6.17 13.84
CA GLY A 58 9.54 -5.74 12.91
C GLY A 58 9.93 -5.68 11.43
N VAL A 59 11.21 -5.89 11.10
CA VAL A 59 11.73 -5.94 9.71
C VAL A 59 12.52 -7.22 9.44
N GLU A 60 12.35 -8.27 10.26
CA GLU A 60 13.02 -9.56 10.04
C GLU A 60 12.17 -10.55 9.23
N SER A 61 10.89 -10.26 9.01
CA SER A 61 10.06 -11.08 8.13
C SER A 61 10.54 -10.96 6.68
N GLN A 62 10.83 -12.11 6.05
CA GLN A 62 11.24 -12.16 4.64
C GLN A 62 10.25 -11.46 3.69
N THR A 63 8.98 -11.35 4.10
CA THR A 63 7.86 -10.74 3.38
C THR A 63 8.01 -9.24 3.11
N VAL A 64 8.89 -8.53 3.81
CA VAL A 64 9.16 -7.08 3.56
C VAL A 64 10.64 -6.79 3.33
N SER A 65 11.37 -7.74 2.75
CA SER A 65 12.81 -7.59 2.49
C SER A 65 13.18 -6.31 1.71
N PHE A 66 12.25 -5.80 0.88
CA PHE A 66 12.43 -4.55 0.14
C PHE A 66 12.43 -3.30 1.03
N LEU A 67 11.60 -3.25 2.08
CA LEU A 67 11.62 -2.14 3.05
C LEU A 67 12.97 -2.07 3.76
N LYS A 68 13.55 -3.24 4.06
CA LYS A 68 14.91 -3.33 4.61
C LYS A 68 15.97 -2.86 3.63
N ARG A 69 15.90 -3.28 2.35
CA ARG A 69 16.82 -2.83 1.29
C ARG A 69 16.75 -1.32 1.07
N ALA A 70 15.56 -0.75 1.15
CA ALA A 70 15.32 0.69 1.04
C ALA A 70 15.63 1.47 2.33
N ASN A 71 16.16 0.81 3.36
CA ASN A 71 16.52 1.40 4.66
C ASN A 71 15.34 2.14 5.33
N ILE A 72 14.13 1.60 5.17
CA ILE A 72 12.92 2.12 5.81
C ILE A 72 12.89 1.67 7.28
N PRO A 73 12.86 2.60 8.25
CA PRO A 73 12.79 2.23 9.65
C PRO A 73 11.40 1.67 10.02
N ALA A 74 11.39 0.75 10.98
CA ALA A 74 10.18 0.23 11.61
C ALA A 74 10.25 0.40 13.14
N TYR A 75 9.08 0.55 13.75
CA TYR A 75 8.93 0.74 15.18
C TYR A 75 7.92 -0.26 15.72
N GLU A 76 7.99 -0.52 17.02
CA GLU A 76 6.94 -1.32 17.65
C GLU A 76 5.68 -0.46 17.76
N LEU A 77 4.66 -0.82 16.96
CA LEU A 77 3.34 -0.20 16.94
C LEU A 77 2.30 -1.30 17.02
N SER A 78 1.34 -1.15 17.93
CA SER A 78 0.18 -2.04 18.02
C SER A 78 -1.03 -1.42 17.34
N TYR A 79 -1.95 -2.27 16.89
CA TYR A 79 -3.23 -1.82 16.36
C TYR A 79 -3.96 -0.87 17.32
N GLN A 80 -3.97 -1.17 18.62
CA GLN A 80 -4.62 -0.33 19.62
C GLN A 80 -3.98 1.07 19.72
N ALA A 81 -2.66 1.16 19.62
CA ALA A 81 -1.96 2.44 19.62
C ALA A 81 -2.32 3.27 18.36
N VAL A 82 -2.41 2.62 17.20
CA VAL A 82 -2.82 3.28 15.95
C VAL A 82 -4.27 3.75 16.02
N CYS A 83 -5.20 2.90 16.48
CA CYS A 83 -6.61 3.26 16.64
C CYS A 83 -6.86 4.39 17.64
N SER A 84 -5.94 4.62 18.59
CA SER A 84 -6.03 5.79 19.49
C SER A 84 -5.86 7.13 18.77
N GLY A 85 -5.32 7.13 17.54
CA GLY A 85 -4.99 8.32 16.76
C GLY A 85 -3.69 9.02 17.18
N ALA A 86 -3.09 8.64 18.31
CA ALA A 86 -1.89 9.31 18.84
C ALA A 86 -0.64 9.13 17.96
N THR A 87 -0.56 8.03 17.20
CA THR A 87 0.60 7.71 16.36
C THR A 87 0.62 8.48 15.05
N ASN A 88 -0.54 8.97 14.59
CA ASN A 88 -0.74 9.51 13.24
C ASN A 88 -0.28 8.57 12.10
N ALA A 89 -0.12 7.28 12.36
CA ALA A 89 0.19 6.29 11.34
C ALA A 89 -1.01 6.10 10.40
N ALA A 90 -0.79 5.74 9.15
CA ALA A 90 -1.83 5.30 8.21
C ALA A 90 -1.88 3.77 8.16
N GLU A 91 -3.07 3.18 8.15
CA GLU A 91 -3.24 1.82 7.67
C GLU A 91 -2.90 1.76 6.18
N ALA A 92 -1.96 0.90 5.82
CA ALA A 92 -1.42 0.85 4.47
C ALA A 92 -1.04 -0.56 4.05
N VAL A 93 -1.08 -0.80 2.74
CA VAL A 93 -0.60 -2.02 2.09
C VAL A 93 0.71 -1.70 1.39
N ALA A 94 1.77 -2.40 1.77
CA ALA A 94 3.04 -2.41 1.05
C ALA A 94 2.98 -3.49 -0.03
N ILE A 95 3.26 -3.13 -1.27
CA ILE A 95 3.01 -3.94 -2.47
C ILE A 95 4.31 -4.09 -3.24
N GLU A 96 4.66 -5.32 -3.57
CA GLU A 96 5.67 -5.69 -4.56
C GLU A 96 4.95 -6.05 -5.87
N TYR A 97 5.46 -5.59 -7.02
CA TYR A 97 4.86 -5.86 -8.33
C TYR A 97 5.89 -6.01 -9.45
N ASP A 98 5.51 -6.75 -10.50
CA ASP A 98 6.28 -6.90 -11.75
C ASP A 98 5.76 -5.88 -12.78
N GLU A 99 6.55 -4.83 -13.00
CA GLU A 99 6.20 -3.72 -13.91
C GLU A 99 6.03 -4.13 -15.37
N ARG A 100 6.49 -5.33 -15.76
CA ARG A 100 6.27 -5.89 -17.11
C ARG A 100 4.87 -6.48 -17.28
N VAL A 101 4.18 -6.75 -16.16
CA VAL A 101 2.86 -7.36 -16.13
C VAL A 101 1.81 -6.33 -15.72
N ILE A 102 2.10 -5.48 -14.74
CA ILE A 102 1.20 -4.42 -14.26
C ILE A 102 1.97 -3.13 -13.98
N THR A 103 1.54 -2.02 -14.56
CA THR A 103 2.22 -0.72 -14.38
C THR A 103 1.77 -0.02 -13.11
N LEU A 104 2.58 0.92 -12.60
CA LEU A 104 2.19 1.76 -11.47
C LEU A 104 0.90 2.53 -11.76
N GLU A 105 0.70 3.05 -12.97
CA GLU A 105 -0.53 3.74 -13.37
C GLU A 105 -1.75 2.83 -13.24
N SER A 106 -1.62 1.56 -13.63
CA SER A 106 -2.70 0.57 -13.51
C SER A 106 -3.04 0.29 -12.05
N ILE A 107 -2.02 0.17 -11.20
CA ILE A 107 -2.19 0.02 -9.74
C ILE A 107 -2.91 1.24 -9.16
N LEU A 108 -2.54 2.45 -9.57
CA LEU A 108 -3.18 3.68 -9.12
C LEU A 108 -4.63 3.80 -9.63
N ASP A 109 -4.93 3.35 -10.85
CA ASP A 109 -6.29 3.31 -11.39
C ASP A 109 -7.19 2.34 -10.60
N ILE A 110 -6.67 1.17 -10.22
CA ILE A 110 -7.34 0.22 -9.33
C ILE A 110 -7.59 0.87 -7.95
N PHE A 111 -6.57 1.51 -7.39
CA PHE A 111 -6.64 2.18 -6.09
C PHE A 111 -7.72 3.28 -6.06
N PHE A 112 -7.70 4.20 -7.03
CA PHE A 112 -8.66 5.30 -7.10
C PHE A 112 -10.06 4.88 -7.56
N ALA A 113 -10.25 3.64 -8.01
CA ALA A 113 -11.58 3.10 -8.27
C ALA A 113 -12.33 2.74 -6.99
N VAL A 114 -11.62 2.54 -5.86
CA VAL A 114 -12.22 2.08 -4.60
C VAL A 114 -11.98 2.99 -3.41
N VAL A 115 -11.06 3.95 -3.53
CA VAL A 115 -10.77 4.97 -2.51
C VAL A 115 -11.38 6.30 -2.93
N ASP A 116 -12.12 6.96 -2.03
CA ASP A 116 -12.55 8.36 -2.23
C ASP A 116 -11.37 9.30 -2.00
N PRO A 117 -10.76 9.90 -3.04
CA PRO A 117 -9.56 10.71 -2.90
C PRO A 117 -9.84 12.09 -2.29
N THR A 118 -11.11 12.43 -2.06
CA THR A 118 -11.54 13.74 -1.53
C THR A 118 -11.93 13.70 -0.05
N SER A 119 -11.96 12.49 0.54
CA SER A 119 -12.31 12.25 1.92
C SER A 119 -11.08 12.37 2.83
N LYS A 120 -11.04 13.43 3.64
CA LYS A 120 -9.92 13.69 4.56
C LYS A 120 -10.07 12.86 5.84
N ASN A 121 -9.07 12.02 6.14
CA ASN A 121 -9.01 11.20 7.35
C ASN A 121 -10.24 10.29 7.56
N SER A 122 -10.80 9.77 6.46
CA SER A 122 -11.87 8.78 6.51
C SER A 122 -12.01 8.06 5.18
N GLN A 123 -12.57 6.85 5.20
CA GLN A 123 -13.07 6.14 4.01
C GLN A 123 -14.35 5.40 4.37
N GLY A 124 -15.47 5.77 3.74
CA GLY A 124 -16.78 5.24 4.10
C GLY A 124 -17.09 5.50 5.59
N ASN A 125 -17.32 4.42 6.35
CA ASN A 125 -17.61 4.48 7.78
C ASN A 125 -16.33 4.47 8.66
N ASP A 126 -15.16 4.27 8.08
CA ASP A 126 -13.89 4.24 8.81
C ASP A 126 -13.38 5.68 8.98
N VAL A 127 -13.42 6.19 10.21
CA VAL A 127 -13.09 7.58 10.53
C VAL A 127 -11.87 7.65 11.44
N GLY A 128 -10.88 8.46 11.06
CA GLY A 128 -9.64 8.66 11.79
C GLY A 128 -8.43 8.88 10.86
N THR A 129 -7.37 9.48 11.38
CA THR A 129 -6.15 9.76 10.60
C THR A 129 -5.50 8.48 10.06
N GLN A 130 -5.71 7.34 10.71
CA GLN A 130 -5.28 6.04 10.25
C GLN A 130 -5.96 5.58 8.96
N TYR A 131 -7.14 6.11 8.65
CA TYR A 131 -7.90 5.77 7.45
C TYR A 131 -7.77 6.81 6.33
N ARG A 132 -6.79 7.71 6.42
CA ARG A 132 -6.51 8.67 5.35
C ARG A 132 -6.07 7.96 4.07
N SER A 133 -6.40 8.56 2.92
CA SER A 133 -5.84 8.13 1.64
C SER A 133 -4.40 8.65 1.48
N GLY A 134 -3.47 7.80 1.06
CA GLY A 134 -2.09 8.15 0.82
C GLY A 134 -1.37 7.23 -0.16
N ILE A 135 -0.41 7.77 -0.89
CA ILE A 135 0.49 7.08 -1.81
C ILE A 135 1.91 7.40 -1.35
N TYR A 136 2.62 6.38 -0.89
CA TYR A 136 3.95 6.51 -0.31
C TYR A 136 4.99 5.80 -1.18
N TYR A 137 5.77 6.60 -1.91
CA TYR A 137 6.86 6.10 -2.75
C TYR A 137 8.11 5.84 -1.92
N LEU A 138 8.92 4.86 -2.33
CA LEU A 138 10.16 4.55 -1.64
C LEU A 138 11.26 5.54 -2.02
N PRO A 139 12.19 5.87 -1.10
CA PRO A 139 13.32 6.77 -1.41
C PRO A 139 14.22 6.28 -2.55
N CYS A 140 14.27 4.97 -2.81
CA CYS A 140 15.01 4.37 -3.93
C CYS A 140 14.23 4.39 -5.25
N GLU A 141 12.94 4.72 -5.25
CA GLU A 141 12.03 4.72 -6.41
C GLU A 141 11.49 6.14 -6.68
N LYS A 142 12.36 7.17 -6.59
CA LYS A 142 11.95 8.58 -6.71
C LYS A 142 11.32 8.94 -8.05
N ASP A 143 11.62 8.20 -9.10
CA ASP A 143 11.05 8.44 -10.43
C ASP A 143 9.54 8.20 -10.46
N ASP A 144 9.01 7.35 -9.57
CA ASP A 144 7.59 7.06 -9.42
C ASP A 144 6.79 8.31 -9.01
N LEU A 145 7.42 9.27 -8.33
CA LEU A 145 6.77 10.53 -7.91
C LEU A 145 6.20 11.31 -9.11
N SER A 146 6.86 11.24 -10.26
CA SER A 146 6.37 11.90 -11.48
C SER A 146 5.05 11.27 -11.97
N ILE A 147 5.00 9.94 -12.00
CA ILE A 147 3.82 9.14 -12.39
C ILE A 147 2.67 9.42 -11.42
N ILE A 148 2.95 9.39 -10.12
CA ILE A 148 1.95 9.62 -9.06
C ILE A 148 1.36 11.03 -9.18
N ASN A 149 2.21 12.05 -9.34
CA ASN A 149 1.75 13.44 -9.45
C ASN A 149 0.91 13.65 -10.71
N THR A 150 1.32 13.10 -11.85
CA THR A 150 0.54 13.16 -13.09
C THR A 150 -0.83 12.52 -12.87
N LYS A 151 -0.90 11.32 -12.29
CA LYS A 151 -2.16 10.63 -12.02
C LYS A 151 -3.08 11.44 -11.11
N VAL A 152 -2.56 12.03 -10.04
CA VAL A 152 -3.34 12.88 -9.12
C VAL A 152 -3.85 14.14 -9.82
N GLN A 153 -3.03 14.77 -10.66
CA GLN A 153 -3.43 15.95 -11.45
C GLN A 153 -4.53 15.62 -12.46
N GLU A 154 -4.41 14.52 -13.19
CA GLU A 154 -5.44 14.03 -14.12
C GLU A 154 -6.73 13.70 -13.38
N LEU A 155 -6.63 13.03 -12.23
CA LEU A 155 -7.78 12.69 -11.40
C LEU A 155 -8.50 13.95 -10.92
N GLN A 156 -7.76 15.00 -10.52
CA GLN A 156 -8.33 16.27 -10.04
C GLN A 156 -9.27 16.91 -11.07
N LEU A 157 -9.03 16.74 -12.38
CA LEU A 157 -9.88 17.26 -13.45
C LEU A 157 -11.30 16.67 -13.40
N SER A 158 -11.45 15.48 -12.85
CA SER A 158 -12.73 14.78 -12.71
C SER A 158 -13.45 15.08 -11.38
N TYR A 159 -12.81 15.79 -10.44
CA TYR A 159 -13.37 16.08 -9.12
C TYR A 159 -13.54 17.58 -8.90
N LYS A 160 -14.73 17.97 -8.40
CA LYS A 160 -14.98 19.35 -7.96
C LYS A 160 -14.33 19.68 -6.62
N LYS A 161 -14.26 18.68 -5.74
CA LYS A 161 -13.57 18.80 -4.45
C LYS A 161 -12.06 18.61 -4.68
N PRO A 162 -11.21 19.27 -3.88
CA PRO A 162 -9.77 19.02 -3.95
C PRO A 162 -9.49 17.57 -3.57
N ILE A 163 -8.58 16.93 -4.30
CA ILE A 163 -7.98 15.67 -3.89
C ILE A 163 -7.11 15.94 -2.67
N VAL A 164 -7.33 15.16 -1.62
CA VAL A 164 -6.64 15.24 -0.34
C VAL A 164 -5.76 14.02 -0.09
N THR A 165 -5.63 13.13 -1.07
CA THR A 165 -4.70 12.00 -1.04
C THR A 165 -3.28 12.49 -0.82
N GLU A 166 -2.66 12.03 0.26
CA GLU A 166 -1.28 12.34 0.60
C GLU A 166 -0.34 11.72 -0.43
N VAL A 167 0.54 12.51 -1.04
CA VAL A 167 1.65 11.99 -1.87
C VAL A 167 2.95 12.35 -1.16
N ALA A 168 3.64 11.35 -0.63
CA ALA A 168 4.83 11.59 0.20
C ALA A 168 5.85 10.45 0.09
N GLU A 169 7.09 10.74 0.44
CA GLU A 169 8.09 9.68 0.62
C GLU A 169 7.71 8.80 1.83
N LEU A 170 7.93 7.49 1.73
CA LEU A 170 7.77 6.56 2.84
C LEU A 170 8.88 6.79 3.88
N LYS A 171 8.49 7.23 5.09
CA LYS A 171 9.42 7.58 6.18
C LYS A 171 9.63 6.44 7.16
N ASN A 172 8.60 5.66 7.42
CA ASN A 172 8.64 4.47 8.26
C ASN A 172 7.49 3.55 7.92
N TYR A 173 7.65 2.26 8.21
CA TYR A 173 6.61 1.27 8.02
C TYR A 173 6.74 0.17 9.07
N SER A 174 5.67 -0.06 9.84
CA SER A 174 5.63 -1.09 10.86
C SER A 174 4.61 -2.15 10.44
N VAL A 175 5.05 -3.41 10.30
CA VAL A 175 4.16 -4.50 9.89
C VAL A 175 3.07 -4.72 10.95
N ALA A 176 1.82 -4.83 10.51
CA ALA A 176 0.70 -5.12 11.41
C ALA A 176 0.74 -6.57 11.88
N GLU A 177 0.09 -6.85 13.01
CA GLU A 177 0.05 -8.18 13.62
C GLU A 177 -0.42 -9.26 12.63
N GLU A 178 0.06 -10.49 12.80
CA GLU A 178 -0.21 -11.61 11.87
C GLU A 178 -1.70 -11.81 11.59
N MET A 179 -2.55 -11.59 12.59
CA MET A 179 -4.00 -11.70 12.45
C MET A 179 -4.64 -10.69 11.47
N HIS A 180 -3.95 -9.60 11.12
CA HIS A 180 -4.42 -8.64 10.11
C HIS A 180 -3.96 -9.01 8.69
N GLN A 181 -2.92 -9.84 8.55
CA GLN A 181 -2.40 -10.24 7.25
C GLN A 181 -3.38 -11.19 6.54
N LYS A 182 -3.69 -10.90 5.28
CA LYS A 182 -4.60 -11.71 4.44
C LYS A 182 -5.95 -11.98 5.13
N TYR A 183 -6.43 -11.02 5.92
CA TYR A 183 -7.59 -11.19 6.79
C TYR A 183 -8.82 -11.74 6.04
N LEU A 184 -9.19 -11.12 4.91
CA LEU A 184 -10.35 -11.53 4.11
C LEU A 184 -10.17 -12.87 3.38
N ALA A 185 -8.93 -13.35 3.18
CA ALA A 185 -8.70 -14.70 2.66
C ALA A 185 -9.10 -15.76 3.70
N SER A 186 -8.84 -15.50 4.99
CA SER A 186 -9.25 -16.37 6.10
C SER A 186 -10.69 -16.14 6.55
N ARG A 187 -11.25 -14.96 6.28
CA ARG A 187 -12.62 -14.56 6.65
C ARG A 187 -13.31 -13.87 5.47
N PRO A 188 -13.84 -14.64 4.49
CA PRO A 188 -14.43 -14.08 3.27
C PRO A 188 -15.61 -13.13 3.50
N ASN A 189 -16.35 -13.33 4.60
CA ASN A 189 -17.47 -12.47 5.02
C ASN A 189 -17.06 -11.41 6.07
N GLY A 190 -15.76 -11.14 6.20
CA GLY A 190 -15.24 -10.10 7.10
C GLY A 190 -15.64 -8.70 6.64
N TYR A 191 -15.50 -7.72 7.53
CA TYR A 191 -15.77 -6.32 7.21
C TYR A 191 -14.83 -5.82 6.09
N CYS A 192 -15.41 -5.09 5.14
CA CYS A 192 -14.71 -4.44 4.06
C CYS A 192 -15.54 -3.24 3.59
N HIS A 193 -14.96 -2.03 3.60
CA HIS A 193 -15.60 -0.82 3.06
C HIS A 193 -15.49 -0.74 1.53
N ILE A 194 -14.62 -1.56 0.93
CA ILE A 194 -14.38 -1.64 -0.50
C ILE A 194 -15.28 -2.72 -1.13
N ASP A 195 -15.96 -2.40 -2.24
CA ASP A 195 -16.60 -3.41 -3.08
C ASP A 195 -15.55 -4.09 -3.97
N VAL A 196 -14.90 -5.11 -3.41
CA VAL A 196 -13.82 -5.86 -4.07
C VAL A 196 -14.34 -6.55 -5.35
N SER A 197 -15.58 -7.02 -5.35
CA SER A 197 -16.16 -7.73 -6.50
C SER A 197 -16.36 -6.80 -7.69
N ALA A 198 -16.97 -5.63 -7.46
CA ALA A 198 -17.17 -4.63 -8.51
C ALA A 198 -15.84 -4.12 -9.09
N ALA A 199 -14.82 -3.94 -8.24
CA ALA A 199 -13.49 -3.53 -8.69
C ALA A 199 -12.84 -4.61 -9.57
N ARG A 200 -12.92 -5.89 -9.20
CA ARG A 200 -12.38 -7.00 -10.01
C ARG A 200 -13.07 -7.12 -11.36
N GLU A 201 -14.37 -6.92 -11.42
CA GLU A 201 -15.11 -6.92 -12.68
C GLU A 201 -14.66 -5.78 -13.60
N ARG A 202 -14.52 -4.56 -13.06
CA ARG A 202 -14.04 -3.39 -13.82
C ARG A 202 -12.65 -3.58 -14.42
N PHE A 203 -11.77 -4.27 -13.71
CA PHE A 203 -10.38 -4.50 -14.10
C PHE A 203 -10.09 -5.95 -14.49
N ALA A 204 -11.09 -6.68 -15.00
CA ALA A 204 -10.98 -8.11 -15.31
C ALA A 204 -9.86 -8.46 -16.32
N HIS A 205 -9.44 -7.50 -17.15
CA HIS A 205 -8.34 -7.65 -18.09
C HIS A 205 -6.95 -7.73 -17.43
N LEU A 206 -6.86 -7.40 -16.13
CA LEU A 206 -5.65 -7.47 -15.30
C LEU A 206 -5.65 -8.66 -14.32
N LEU A 207 -6.71 -9.48 -14.32
CA LEU A 207 -6.81 -10.72 -13.53
C LEU A 207 -6.06 -11.89 -14.17
#